data_AF-A0A1F9M7F1-F1
#
_entry.id   AF-A0A1F9M7F1-F1
#
_cell.length_a   1.000
_cell.length_b   1.000
_cell.length_c   1.000
_cell.angle_alpha   90.00
_cell.angle_beta   90.00
_cell.angle_gamma   90.00
#
_symmetry.space_group_name_H-M   'P 1'
#
loop_
_entity.id
_entity.type
_entity.pdbx_description
1 polymer ?
#
loop_
_entity_poly.entity_id
_entity_poly.type
_entity_poly.pdbx_seq_one_letter_code
_entity_poly.pdbx_strand_id
1 'polypeptide(L)'
;MLVPVEGARQDERTHAEALFSLPAFGAHETRTTRSFGDKDLTVYTLRHAPRGFVLQEKEQRLLCFRRTAHCTLVGELPAGLPVPPAPRLDPKQASNIAEDHLGLTPDDPRALSQTLELTPTGARPWYVVTALRNIEFERQLVRVRIEASTGALEDLPPPPPSALRWYDGLGSIYRFSPLDGPPVQDTLSNLTSLVDLRGSNIIVFNDDQSKPTAAGFNGQFVFPEGDKRIEMVMIYYYVDRIKAWFEQVFTFKPPSPTLLGYANVTQYRDQIVENNAAYLGVFDVPALGGNYPIIIFSESTGLYNSVMLSADIILHEFCHYVIDSLTGMGNEVTQNALHEGFADYFAAATTSDPHIGEYFVQKLENKDFLRNLDDTNRQYSDPLPATYRDPHVFGELFGQTMWEVRKTLLELLPARPYDEVTFVVDSLVYKTLQYFNRGTIDPRVFFWAFVDLDKNLWKGLHLAVILHTFYRRHFTLPGYEASYPTNLNPLNAQTMEASVGYPLPIRGESPLSAQFTTIAYAWRILSRPQGSNALIGQPLQREIRFTPDLPGRYVLEYVEAYNFYGISPPVHVTLEAGFGPPPPTSLPADPSEYDQSMGGCGLIRPPEVPTLRFGDR
;
A
#
# COMPACT_ATOMS: atom_id res chain seq x y z
N MET A 1 -18.81 11.70 -33.56
CA MET A 1 -19.84 11.65 -32.50
C MET A 1 -20.14 10.19 -32.19
N LEU A 2 -20.19 9.80 -30.91
CA LEU A 2 -20.70 8.49 -30.54
C LEU A 2 -22.24 8.53 -30.57
N VAL A 3 -22.86 7.55 -31.23
CA VAL A 3 -24.32 7.36 -31.20
C VAL A 3 -24.62 6.14 -30.34
N PRO A 4 -25.49 6.25 -29.32
CA PRO A 4 -25.88 5.12 -28.51
C PRO A 4 -26.67 4.10 -29.35
N VAL A 5 -26.40 2.82 -29.16
CA VAL A 5 -27.26 1.76 -29.71
C VAL A 5 -28.56 1.73 -28.88
N GLU A 6 -29.71 1.51 -29.52
CA GLU A 6 -31.00 1.39 -28.83
C GLU A 6 -30.89 0.42 -27.64
N GLY A 7 -31.15 0.92 -26.42
CA GLY A 7 -31.10 0.14 -25.18
C GLY A 7 -29.97 0.45 -24.19
N ALA A 8 -29.08 1.43 -24.46
CA ALA A 8 -28.01 1.83 -23.52
C ALA A 8 -28.56 2.50 -22.23
N ARG A 9 -28.05 2.09 -21.05
CA ARG A 9 -28.49 2.57 -19.72
C ARG A 9 -27.90 3.95 -19.39
N GLN A 10 -28.49 4.66 -18.42
CA GLN A 10 -28.16 6.07 -18.09
C GLN A 10 -26.74 6.23 -17.48
N ASP A 11 -26.33 5.28 -16.66
CA ASP A 11 -25.01 5.14 -16.04
C ASP A 11 -23.89 4.95 -17.08
N GLU A 12 -24.15 4.19 -18.14
CA GLU A 12 -23.21 4.00 -19.26
C GLU A 12 -23.00 5.30 -20.07
N ARG A 13 -23.99 6.22 -20.09
CA ARG A 13 -23.87 7.54 -20.74
C ARG A 13 -23.01 8.49 -19.91
N THR A 14 -23.21 8.53 -18.60
CA THR A 14 -22.45 9.40 -17.68
C THR A 14 -20.98 8.98 -17.59
N HIS A 15 -20.69 7.68 -17.65
CA HIS A 15 -19.32 7.16 -17.67
C HIS A 15 -18.57 7.51 -18.98
N ALA A 16 -19.27 7.57 -20.11
CA ALA A 16 -18.70 7.97 -21.40
C ALA A 16 -18.40 9.48 -21.48
N GLU A 17 -19.24 10.32 -20.88
CA GLU A 17 -19.00 11.77 -20.76
C GLU A 17 -17.81 12.09 -19.83
N ALA A 18 -17.60 11.29 -18.78
CA ALA A 18 -16.44 11.39 -17.88
C ALA A 18 -15.11 10.93 -18.53
N LEU A 19 -15.16 9.91 -19.40
CA LEU A 19 -13.97 9.42 -20.13
C LEU A 19 -13.47 10.39 -21.21
N PHE A 20 -14.36 11.17 -21.84
CA PHE A 20 -14.01 12.08 -22.93
C PHE A 20 -13.90 13.57 -22.52
N SER A 21 -14.10 13.89 -21.24
CA SER A 21 -13.70 15.18 -20.66
C SER A 21 -12.21 15.19 -20.24
N LEU A 22 -11.51 14.06 -20.38
CA LEU A 22 -10.06 13.96 -20.22
C LEU A 22 -9.35 14.32 -21.53
N PRO A 23 -8.33 15.22 -21.53
CA PRO A 23 -7.54 15.57 -22.71
C PRO A 23 -6.66 14.42 -23.26
N ALA A 24 -6.64 13.27 -22.59
CA ALA A 24 -5.64 12.22 -22.74
C ALA A 24 -6.04 11.05 -23.68
N PHE A 25 -6.91 11.29 -24.68
CA PHE A 25 -7.30 10.23 -25.61
C PHE A 25 -6.25 9.86 -26.67
N GLY A 26 -5.11 10.57 -26.71
CA GLY A 26 -4.05 10.32 -27.71
C GLY A 26 -3.03 9.23 -27.37
N ALA A 27 -3.09 8.58 -26.20
CA ALA A 27 -1.99 7.74 -25.72
C ALA A 27 -2.12 6.23 -26.01
N HIS A 28 -3.24 5.74 -26.58
CA HIS A 28 -3.48 4.30 -26.72
C HIS A 28 -4.02 3.88 -28.09
N GLU A 29 -3.46 4.47 -29.16
CA GLU A 29 -3.72 4.07 -30.54
C GLU A 29 -2.54 3.27 -31.12
N THR A 30 -2.77 2.02 -31.49
CA THR A 30 -1.90 1.36 -32.49
C THR A 30 -2.53 1.50 -33.86
N ARG A 31 -1.78 2.11 -34.79
CA ARG A 31 -2.16 2.30 -36.19
C ARG A 31 -1.47 1.27 -37.06
N THR A 32 -2.24 0.46 -37.78
CA THR A 32 -1.69 -0.51 -38.75
C THR A 32 -2.39 -0.33 -40.08
N THR A 33 -1.65 -0.05 -41.16
CA THR A 33 -2.21 -0.03 -42.51
C THR A 33 -2.20 -1.46 -43.07
N ARG A 34 -3.34 -1.93 -43.57
CA ARG A 34 -3.44 -3.21 -44.28
C ARG A 34 -4.12 -3.00 -45.63
N SER A 35 -3.48 -3.49 -46.68
CA SER A 35 -4.03 -3.45 -48.03
C SER A 35 -5.02 -4.60 -48.22
N PHE A 36 -6.21 -4.29 -48.71
CA PHE A 36 -7.26 -5.24 -49.07
C PHE A 36 -7.70 -4.98 -50.51
N GLY A 37 -7.13 -5.74 -51.46
CA GLY A 37 -7.33 -5.47 -52.88
C GLY A 37 -6.72 -4.12 -53.29
N ASP A 38 -7.44 -3.34 -54.08
CA ASP A 38 -7.00 -2.01 -54.58
C ASP A 38 -7.19 -0.87 -53.55
N LYS A 39 -7.47 -1.21 -52.29
CA LYS A 39 -7.73 -0.23 -51.23
C LYS A 39 -6.81 -0.45 -50.03
N ASP A 40 -6.18 0.63 -49.59
CA ASP A 40 -5.45 0.67 -48.34
C ASP A 40 -6.39 1.08 -47.20
N LEU A 41 -6.56 0.18 -46.23
CA LEU A 41 -7.36 0.43 -45.05
C LEU A 41 -6.45 0.64 -43.83
N THR A 42 -6.64 1.77 -43.15
CA THR A 42 -5.96 2.03 -41.88
C THR A 42 -6.81 1.47 -40.75
N VAL A 43 -6.20 0.59 -39.95
CA VAL A 43 -6.82 -0.07 -38.81
C VAL A 43 -6.35 0.62 -37.52
N TYR A 44 -7.30 1.11 -36.73
CA TYR A 44 -7.03 1.68 -35.41
C TYR A 44 -7.44 0.68 -34.33
N THR A 45 -6.60 0.44 -33.34
CA THR A 45 -6.94 -0.37 -32.17
C THR A 45 -6.99 0.49 -30.92
N LEU A 46 -8.17 0.58 -30.30
CA LEU A 46 -8.41 1.29 -29.04
C LEU A 46 -8.37 0.28 -27.88
N ARG A 47 -7.62 0.56 -26.83
CA ARG A 47 -7.75 -0.14 -25.53
C ARG A 47 -8.78 0.60 -24.67
N HIS A 48 -9.70 -0.13 -24.04
CA HIS A 48 -10.70 0.37 -23.06
C HIS A 48 -11.91 1.14 -23.61
N ALA A 49 -12.44 0.80 -24.78
CA ALA A 49 -13.72 1.37 -25.21
C ALA A 49 -14.90 0.80 -24.38
N PRO A 50 -15.82 1.64 -23.87
CA PRO A 50 -17.00 1.18 -23.12
C PRO A 50 -17.97 0.39 -24.02
N ARG A 51 -18.75 -0.51 -23.42
CA ARG A 51 -19.73 -1.35 -24.12
C ARG A 51 -20.85 -0.48 -24.72
N GLY A 52 -21.35 -0.83 -25.92
CA GLY A 52 -22.64 -0.36 -26.42
C GLY A 52 -22.67 0.92 -27.27
N PHE A 53 -21.53 1.45 -27.72
CA PHE A 53 -21.47 2.69 -28.51
C PHE A 53 -20.84 2.49 -29.90
N VAL A 54 -21.29 3.28 -30.88
CA VAL A 54 -20.74 3.32 -32.25
C VAL A 54 -20.21 4.72 -32.56
N LEU A 55 -18.98 4.80 -33.05
CA LEU A 55 -18.37 6.06 -33.50
C LEU A 55 -18.89 6.41 -34.90
N GLN A 56 -19.48 7.59 -35.07
CA GLN A 56 -19.97 8.10 -36.34
C GLN A 56 -19.25 9.41 -36.66
N GLU A 57 -18.55 9.45 -37.80
CA GLU A 57 -18.00 10.67 -38.36
C GLU A 57 -18.60 10.90 -39.75
N LYS A 58 -19.20 12.08 -39.94
CA LYS A 58 -19.68 12.65 -41.21
C LYS A 58 -20.15 11.63 -42.27
N GLU A 59 -21.15 10.82 -41.89
CA GLU A 59 -21.90 9.84 -42.73
C GLU A 59 -21.36 8.42 -42.89
N GLN A 60 -20.21 8.02 -42.31
CA GLN A 60 -19.78 6.62 -42.33
C GLN A 60 -20.13 5.86 -41.03
N ARG A 61 -20.74 4.67 -41.17
CA ARG A 61 -21.06 3.74 -40.08
C ARG A 61 -19.89 2.80 -39.84
N LEU A 62 -19.26 2.88 -38.67
CA LEU A 62 -18.15 2.01 -38.26
C LEU A 62 -18.68 0.79 -37.49
N LEU A 63 -18.28 -0.42 -37.89
CA LEU A 63 -18.71 -1.69 -37.28
C LEU A 63 -17.68 -2.18 -36.25
N CYS A 64 -18.13 -2.34 -35.00
CA CYS A 64 -17.33 -2.90 -33.91
C CYS A 64 -17.48 -4.43 -33.89
N PHE A 65 -16.39 -5.18 -34.06
CA PHE A 65 -16.38 -6.64 -33.94
C PHE A 65 -15.81 -7.08 -32.58
N ARG A 66 -16.60 -7.85 -31.83
CA ARG A 66 -16.20 -8.45 -30.54
C ARG A 66 -15.17 -9.57 -30.76
N ARG A 67 -14.01 -9.51 -30.09
CA ARG A 67 -13.35 -10.74 -29.57
C ARG A 67 -12.41 -10.59 -28.36
N THR A 68 -12.04 -9.38 -27.90
CA THR A 68 -11.33 -9.12 -26.61
C THR A 68 -11.43 -7.62 -26.27
N ALA A 69 -10.77 -7.12 -25.20
CA ALA A 69 -10.78 -5.72 -24.69
C ALA A 69 -10.26 -4.62 -25.65
N HIS A 70 -10.40 -4.85 -26.95
CA HIS A 70 -9.91 -4.03 -28.05
C HIS A 70 -11.05 -3.70 -29.01
N CYS A 71 -11.21 -2.43 -29.37
CA CYS A 71 -12.08 -2.01 -30.46
C CYS A 71 -11.24 -1.70 -31.70
N THR A 72 -11.67 -2.21 -32.85
CA THR A 72 -10.98 -2.03 -34.13
C THR A 72 -11.80 -1.09 -35.03
N LEU A 73 -11.24 0.06 -35.39
CA LEU A 73 -11.83 1.03 -36.32
C LEU A 73 -11.23 0.85 -37.72
N VAL A 74 -12.06 0.93 -38.76
CA VAL A 74 -11.65 0.82 -40.18
C VAL A 74 -12.31 1.91 -41.00
N GLY A 75 -11.54 2.87 -41.53
CA GLY A 75 -12.06 3.95 -42.37
C GLY A 75 -11.00 4.59 -43.27
N GLU A 76 -11.43 5.28 -44.33
CA GLU A 76 -10.57 6.08 -45.22
C GLU A 76 -10.40 7.49 -44.61
N LEU A 77 -9.16 7.96 -44.41
CA LEU A 77 -8.86 9.32 -43.97
C LEU A 77 -9.03 10.32 -45.13
N PRO A 78 -9.50 11.56 -44.88
CA PRO A 78 -9.28 12.66 -45.81
C PRO A 78 -7.77 12.91 -45.91
N ALA A 79 -7.23 12.93 -47.13
CA ALA A 79 -5.83 13.27 -47.36
C ALA A 79 -5.54 14.69 -46.84
N GLY A 80 -4.52 14.84 -45.97
CA GLY A 80 -3.92 16.14 -45.67
C GLY A 80 -3.88 16.63 -44.22
N LEU A 81 -4.21 15.82 -43.20
CA LEU A 81 -3.95 16.24 -41.81
C LEU A 81 -2.44 16.17 -41.50
N PRO A 82 -1.81 17.27 -41.02
CA PRO A 82 -0.41 17.25 -40.62
C PRO A 82 -0.23 16.32 -39.42
N VAL A 83 0.63 15.32 -39.57
CA VAL A 83 1.05 14.45 -38.46
C VAL A 83 2.01 15.24 -37.59
N PRO A 84 1.70 15.52 -36.32
CA PRO A 84 2.67 16.19 -35.44
C PRO A 84 3.92 15.31 -35.29
N PRO A 85 5.12 15.89 -35.23
CA PRO A 85 6.34 15.12 -35.04
C PRO A 85 6.25 14.31 -33.74
N ALA A 86 6.74 13.06 -33.78
CA ALA A 86 6.76 12.20 -32.62
C ALA A 86 7.55 12.88 -31.47
N PRO A 87 7.06 12.80 -30.22
CA PRO A 87 7.80 13.29 -29.07
C PRO A 87 9.14 12.56 -28.97
N ARG A 88 10.23 13.31 -28.73
CA ARG A 88 11.58 12.78 -28.53
C ARG A 88 11.94 12.62 -27.06
N LEU A 89 11.30 13.41 -26.19
CA LEU A 89 11.45 13.31 -24.75
C LEU A 89 10.41 12.35 -24.17
N ASP A 90 10.82 11.56 -23.17
CA ASP A 90 9.91 10.84 -22.30
C ASP A 90 9.47 11.72 -21.09
N PRO A 91 8.43 11.32 -20.33
CA PRO A 91 7.96 12.10 -19.19
C PRO A 91 9.02 12.35 -18.12
N LYS A 92 9.94 11.40 -17.88
CA LYS A 92 11.00 11.54 -16.88
C LYS A 92 12.03 12.58 -17.33
N GLN A 93 12.41 12.57 -18.60
CA GLN A 93 13.28 13.59 -19.17
C GLN A 93 12.65 14.98 -19.10
N ALA A 94 11.34 15.09 -19.32
CA ALA A 94 10.61 16.35 -19.14
C ALA A 94 10.54 16.81 -17.67
N SER A 95 10.41 15.89 -16.70
CA SER A 95 10.51 16.20 -15.26
C SER A 95 11.87 16.79 -14.92
N ASN A 96 12.96 16.13 -15.34
CA ASN A 96 14.31 16.58 -15.01
C ASN A 96 14.59 18.00 -15.53
N ILE A 97 14.13 18.32 -16.75
CA ILE A 97 14.25 19.68 -17.32
C ILE A 97 13.48 20.70 -16.48
N ALA A 98 12.28 20.34 -16.00
CA ALA A 98 11.49 21.21 -15.14
C ALA A 98 12.13 21.40 -13.76
N GLU A 99 12.67 20.33 -13.16
CA GLU A 99 13.39 20.35 -11.88
C GLU A 99 14.61 21.28 -11.93
N ASP A 100 15.44 21.12 -12.96
CA ASP A 100 16.63 21.96 -13.18
C ASP A 100 16.27 23.44 -13.32
N HIS A 101 15.24 23.77 -14.12
CA HIS A 101 14.78 25.15 -14.34
C HIS A 101 14.17 25.78 -13.09
N LEU A 102 13.42 24.99 -12.31
CA LEU A 102 12.76 25.44 -11.09
C LEU A 102 13.69 25.42 -9.86
N GLY A 103 14.91 24.90 -9.99
CA GLY A 103 15.88 24.77 -8.90
C GLY A 103 15.44 23.78 -7.82
N LEU A 104 14.73 22.72 -8.21
CA LEU A 104 14.24 21.66 -7.33
C LEU A 104 15.28 20.53 -7.30
N THR A 105 15.58 19.97 -6.13
CA THR A 105 16.47 18.79 -6.01
C THR A 105 15.68 17.49 -6.00
N PRO A 106 16.25 16.35 -6.44
CA PRO A 106 15.59 15.05 -6.42
C PRO A 106 15.08 14.60 -5.03
N ASP A 107 15.69 15.12 -3.96
CA ASP A 107 15.34 14.83 -2.57
C ASP A 107 14.26 15.76 -2.00
N ASP A 108 13.65 16.62 -2.82
CA ASP A 108 12.65 17.58 -2.36
C ASP A 108 11.22 17.00 -2.51
N PRO A 109 10.52 16.67 -1.41
CA PRO A 109 9.25 15.92 -1.40
C PRO A 109 8.04 16.70 -1.95
N ARG A 110 8.27 17.83 -2.62
CA ARG A 110 7.25 18.72 -3.18
C ARG A 110 6.65 18.10 -4.45
N ALA A 111 5.45 17.54 -4.30
CA ALA A 111 4.68 16.88 -5.36
C ALA A 111 4.81 17.55 -6.74
N LEU A 112 5.54 16.90 -7.65
CA LEU A 112 5.45 17.15 -9.08
C LEU A 112 4.28 16.34 -9.62
N SER A 113 3.12 16.98 -9.86
CA SER A 113 2.10 16.34 -10.68
C SER A 113 2.44 16.61 -12.16
N GLN A 114 2.72 15.55 -12.91
CA GLN A 114 2.86 15.63 -14.36
C GLN A 114 1.54 15.30 -15.05
N THR A 115 1.10 16.20 -15.93
CA THR A 115 0.02 15.92 -16.87
C THR A 115 0.52 16.18 -18.28
N LEU A 116 0.45 15.17 -19.15
CA LEU A 116 0.68 15.37 -20.58
C LEU A 116 -0.55 16.11 -21.15
N GLU A 117 -0.37 17.38 -21.55
CA GLU A 117 -1.40 18.13 -22.27
C GLU A 117 -1.12 18.07 -23.79
N LEU A 118 -1.94 17.32 -24.52
CA LEU A 118 -1.92 17.33 -25.98
C LEU A 118 -2.74 18.53 -26.48
N THR A 119 -2.10 19.49 -27.16
CA THR A 119 -2.83 20.62 -27.77
C THR A 119 -3.76 20.14 -28.89
N PRO A 120 -5.06 20.50 -28.90
CA PRO A 120 -6.05 19.87 -29.79
C PRO A 120 -5.94 20.15 -31.30
N THR A 121 -4.94 20.89 -31.79
CA THR A 121 -4.94 21.40 -33.17
C THR A 121 -3.55 21.61 -33.73
N GLY A 122 -2.90 20.57 -34.28
CA GLY A 122 -1.70 20.71 -35.13
C GLY A 122 -0.47 21.43 -34.52
N ALA A 123 -0.52 21.76 -33.23
CA ALA A 123 0.55 22.39 -32.48
C ALA A 123 1.41 21.31 -31.81
N ARG A 124 2.71 21.59 -31.71
CA ARG A 124 3.75 20.70 -31.15
C ARG A 124 3.31 20.14 -29.78
N PRO A 125 3.54 18.85 -29.46
CA PRO A 125 3.17 18.27 -28.17
C PRO A 125 3.96 18.90 -27.01
N TRP A 126 3.30 19.11 -25.86
CA TRP A 126 3.91 19.69 -24.65
C TRP A 126 3.68 18.79 -23.43
N TYR A 127 4.69 18.71 -22.57
CA TYR A 127 4.52 18.25 -21.19
C TYR A 127 4.20 19.45 -20.32
N VAL A 128 3.19 19.35 -19.45
CA VAL A 128 2.93 20.38 -18.43
C VAL A 128 3.34 19.81 -17.08
N VAL A 129 4.33 20.44 -16.48
CA VAL A 129 4.83 20.09 -15.15
C VAL A 129 4.34 21.15 -14.18
N THR A 130 3.65 20.70 -13.13
CA THR A 130 3.18 21.56 -12.04
C THR A 130 3.96 21.19 -10.79
N ALA A 131 4.56 22.19 -10.15
CA ALA A 131 5.38 22.02 -8.95
C ALA A 131 4.97 23.03 -7.87
N LEU A 132 5.36 22.75 -6.63
CA LEU A 132 5.28 23.72 -5.53
C LEU A 132 6.66 24.37 -5.35
N ARG A 133 6.70 25.70 -5.31
CA ARG A 133 7.89 26.50 -5.01
C ARG A 133 7.69 27.29 -3.73
N ASN A 134 8.68 27.25 -2.84
CA ASN A 134 8.68 28.07 -1.63
C ASN A 134 9.19 29.48 -1.96
N ILE A 135 8.40 30.50 -1.65
CA ILE A 135 8.80 31.91 -1.63
C ILE A 135 8.59 32.41 -0.20
N GLU A 136 9.69 32.61 0.53
CA GLU A 136 9.67 32.84 1.98
C GLU A 136 8.96 31.69 2.73
N PHE A 137 7.78 31.97 3.30
CA PHE A 137 6.94 31.00 4.02
C PHE A 137 5.78 30.47 3.16
N GLU A 138 5.57 31.03 1.97
CA GLU A 138 4.43 30.69 1.10
C GLU A 138 4.85 29.68 0.04
N ARG A 139 4.07 28.61 -0.05
CA ARG A 139 4.12 27.64 -1.14
C ARG A 139 3.24 28.12 -2.29
N GLN A 140 3.87 28.39 -3.43
CA GLN A 140 3.20 28.79 -4.65
C GLN A 140 3.20 27.66 -5.67
N LEU A 141 2.06 27.42 -6.31
CA LEU A 141 1.98 26.54 -7.46
C LEU A 141 2.67 27.22 -8.66
N VAL A 142 3.72 26.61 -9.19
CA VAL A 142 4.40 27.03 -10.42
C VAL A 142 4.13 25.99 -11.51
N ARG A 143 3.99 26.46 -12.76
CA ARG A 143 3.75 25.61 -13.92
C ARG A 143 4.75 25.95 -15.00
N VAL A 144 5.31 24.93 -15.62
CA VAL A 144 6.11 25.06 -16.84
C VAL A 144 5.58 24.11 -17.90
N ARG A 145 5.73 24.47 -19.17
CA ARG A 145 5.52 23.55 -20.28
C ARG A 145 6.83 23.27 -21.00
N ILE A 146 7.04 22.00 -21.36
CA ILE A 146 8.23 21.52 -22.09
C ILE A 146 7.80 20.97 -23.44
N GLU A 147 8.33 21.51 -24.54
CA GLU A 147 8.03 21.03 -25.89
C GLU A 147 8.62 19.62 -26.05
N ALA A 148 7.77 18.63 -26.26
CA ALA A 148 8.15 17.21 -26.21
C ALA A 148 9.11 16.78 -27.34
N SER A 149 9.33 17.61 -28.36
CA SER A 149 10.23 17.35 -29.49
C SER A 149 11.61 17.99 -29.35
N THR A 150 11.72 19.13 -28.66
CA THR A 150 12.96 19.94 -28.58
C THR A 150 13.48 20.10 -27.15
N GLY A 151 12.62 19.94 -26.14
CA GLY A 151 12.91 20.33 -24.76
C GLY A 151 12.80 21.83 -24.48
N ALA A 152 12.30 22.62 -25.44
CA ALA A 152 12.07 24.05 -25.22
C ALA A 152 11.09 24.25 -24.06
N LEU A 153 11.49 25.08 -23.08
CA LEU A 153 10.73 25.33 -21.86
C LEU A 153 10.08 26.70 -21.92
N GLU A 154 8.85 26.79 -21.44
CA GLU A 154 8.16 28.06 -21.20
C GLU A 154 7.49 28.07 -19.83
N ASP A 155 7.67 29.16 -19.09
CA ASP A 155 6.93 29.41 -17.85
C ASP A 155 5.46 29.65 -18.18
N LEU A 156 4.58 28.92 -17.50
CA LEU A 156 3.15 29.18 -17.54
C LEU A 156 2.78 30.12 -16.40
N PRO A 157 1.78 31.00 -16.58
CA PRO A 157 1.24 31.76 -15.46
C PRO A 157 0.80 30.78 -14.37
N PRO A 158 0.95 31.16 -13.08
CA PRO A 158 0.42 30.34 -12.00
C PRO A 158 -1.07 30.08 -12.27
N PRO A 159 -1.60 28.92 -11.86
CA PRO A 159 -3.04 28.71 -11.95
C PRO A 159 -3.75 29.90 -11.28
N PRO A 160 -4.93 30.31 -11.78
CA PRO A 160 -5.71 31.36 -11.13
C PRO A 160 -5.77 31.03 -9.64
N PRO A 161 -5.53 31.99 -8.73
CA PRO A 161 -5.39 31.69 -7.32
C PRO A 161 -6.61 30.88 -6.88
N SER A 162 -6.42 29.59 -6.67
CA SER A 162 -7.23 28.89 -5.70
C SER A 162 -7.05 29.71 -4.44
N ALA A 163 -8.12 30.10 -3.77
CA ALA A 163 -8.07 30.92 -2.56
C ALA A 163 -7.21 30.32 -1.42
N LEU A 164 -6.58 29.16 -1.63
CA LEU A 164 -5.65 28.49 -0.76
C LEU A 164 -4.20 28.89 -1.13
N ARG A 165 -3.58 29.66 -0.24
CA ARG A 165 -2.12 29.71 -0.08
C ARG A 165 -1.74 28.61 0.90
N TRP A 166 -0.66 27.89 0.62
CA TRP A 166 -0.08 26.94 1.56
C TRP A 166 1.16 27.56 2.20
N TYR A 167 1.45 27.18 3.43
CA TYR A 167 2.60 27.66 4.16
C TYR A 167 3.36 26.50 4.79
N ASP A 168 4.66 26.69 4.92
CA ASP A 168 5.49 25.89 5.83
C ASP A 168 5.62 26.65 7.15
N GLY A 169 5.23 25.99 8.24
CA GLY A 169 5.36 26.48 9.59
C GLY A 169 6.37 25.67 10.38
N LEU A 170 6.51 26.00 11.66
CA LEU A 170 7.33 25.25 12.62
C LEU A 170 6.49 24.92 13.84
N GLY A 171 6.61 23.70 14.35
CA GLY A 171 5.87 23.23 15.51
C GLY A 171 6.77 22.53 16.51
N SER A 172 6.47 22.69 17.81
CA SER A 172 7.06 21.84 18.84
C SER A 172 6.38 20.47 18.83
N ILE A 173 7.14 19.40 18.62
CA ILE A 173 6.66 18.02 18.56
C ILE A 173 7.54 17.11 19.40
N TYR A 174 6.95 16.05 19.94
CA TYR A 174 7.71 14.89 20.40
C TYR A 174 7.94 13.95 19.21
N ARG A 175 9.05 13.20 19.20
CA ARG A 175 9.39 12.34 18.06
C ARG A 175 8.34 11.25 17.80
N PHE A 176 7.82 10.63 18.87
CA PHE A 176 6.59 9.82 18.87
C PHE A 176 5.79 10.09 20.14
N SER A 177 6.46 10.26 21.27
CA SER A 177 5.88 10.64 22.54
C SER A 177 6.91 11.30 23.47
N PRO A 178 6.50 11.81 24.64
CA PRO A 178 7.44 12.28 25.66
C PRO A 178 8.41 11.22 26.20
N LEU A 179 8.21 9.93 25.89
CA LEU A 179 9.19 8.87 26.20
C LEU A 179 10.48 9.02 25.39
N ASP A 180 10.42 9.63 24.21
CA ASP A 180 11.58 9.79 23.31
C ASP A 180 12.51 10.94 23.71
N GLY A 181 12.12 11.74 24.71
CA GLY A 181 12.86 12.91 25.18
C GLY A 181 12.06 14.22 25.06
N PRO A 182 12.72 15.37 25.25
CA PRO A 182 12.08 16.69 25.18
C PRO A 182 11.58 17.00 23.76
N PRO A 183 10.60 17.92 23.60
CA PRO A 183 10.09 18.26 22.29
C PRO A 183 11.18 18.92 21.43
N VAL A 184 11.17 18.59 20.14
CA VAL A 184 11.99 19.20 19.10
C VAL A 184 11.13 20.09 18.21
N GLN A 185 11.77 20.95 17.42
CA GLN A 185 11.08 21.76 16.42
C GLN A 185 11.16 21.07 15.06
N ASP A 186 10.02 20.91 14.41
CA ASP A 186 9.92 20.31 13.07
C ASP A 186 8.90 21.06 12.21
N THR A 187 8.99 20.91 10.89
CA THR A 187 8.16 21.59 9.91
C THR A 187 6.71 21.13 9.99
N LEU A 188 5.79 22.10 10.04
CA LEU A 188 4.37 21.88 9.82
C LEU A 188 4.05 22.20 8.37
N SER A 189 3.77 21.15 7.60
CA SER A 189 3.43 21.25 6.19
C SER A 189 1.95 21.54 5.98
N ASN A 190 1.61 22.05 4.80
CA ASN A 190 0.26 22.17 4.24
C ASN A 190 -0.64 23.13 5.01
N LEU A 191 -0.06 24.03 5.81
CA LEU A 191 -0.80 25.04 6.54
C LEU A 191 -1.51 25.96 5.56
N THR A 192 -2.77 26.28 5.82
CA THR A 192 -3.56 27.27 5.08
C THR A 192 -3.78 28.54 5.90
N SER A 193 -3.29 28.53 7.15
CA SER A 193 -3.29 29.64 8.08
C SER A 193 -1.94 29.75 8.79
N LEU A 194 -1.55 30.99 9.10
CA LEU A 194 -0.32 31.30 9.83
C LEU A 194 -0.56 31.54 11.33
N VAL A 195 -1.81 31.47 11.79
CA VAL A 195 -2.19 31.83 13.17
C VAL A 195 -2.92 30.73 13.91
N ASP A 196 -3.46 29.74 13.22
CA ASP A 196 -4.09 28.54 13.79
C ASP A 196 -3.73 27.28 12.98
N LEU A 197 -3.93 26.11 13.57
CA LEU A 197 -3.59 24.80 12.98
C LEU A 197 -4.62 24.37 11.93
N ARG A 198 -4.77 25.18 10.89
CA ARG A 198 -5.56 24.89 9.70
C ARG A 198 -4.62 24.53 8.55
N GLY A 199 -4.87 23.38 7.94
CA GLY A 199 -4.14 22.90 6.78
C GLY A 199 -5.06 22.30 5.74
N SER A 200 -4.50 21.93 4.59
CA SER A 200 -5.29 21.27 3.54
C SER A 200 -5.64 19.83 3.88
N ASN A 201 -4.82 19.15 4.68
CA ASN A 201 -5.02 17.76 5.07
C ASN A 201 -5.85 17.60 6.34
N ILE A 202 -5.69 18.52 7.30
CA ILE A 202 -6.41 18.52 8.56
C ILE A 202 -6.61 19.95 9.07
N ILE A 203 -7.75 20.19 9.71
CA ILE A 203 -7.99 21.35 10.57
C ILE A 203 -8.13 20.86 12.01
N VAL A 204 -7.33 21.39 12.93
CA VAL A 204 -7.39 21.05 14.36
C VAL A 204 -8.12 22.15 15.12
N PHE A 205 -9.20 21.76 15.80
CA PHE A 205 -9.97 22.60 16.71
C PHE A 205 -9.68 22.24 18.16
N ASN A 206 -9.77 23.24 19.03
CA ASN A 206 -9.84 23.02 20.46
C ASN A 206 -11.32 23.07 20.89
N ASP A 207 -11.85 21.97 21.39
CA ASP A 207 -13.25 21.85 21.78
C ASP A 207 -13.52 22.51 23.15
N ASP A 208 -12.56 22.41 24.07
CA ASP A 208 -12.64 23.05 25.39
C ASP A 208 -12.02 24.45 25.38
N GLN A 209 -12.87 25.48 25.32
CA GLN A 209 -12.46 26.89 25.34
C GLN A 209 -11.75 27.32 26.63
N SER A 210 -11.81 26.53 27.71
CA SER A 210 -11.03 26.78 28.92
C SER A 210 -9.55 26.44 28.75
N LYS A 211 -9.20 25.63 27.74
CA LYS A 211 -7.83 25.24 27.40
C LYS A 211 -7.22 26.24 26.41
N PRO A 212 -5.89 26.44 26.45
CA PRO A 212 -5.23 27.31 25.48
C PRO A 212 -5.34 26.71 24.08
N THR A 213 -5.77 27.52 23.10
CA THR A 213 -5.68 27.15 21.69
C THR A 213 -4.23 27.25 21.22
N ALA A 214 -3.80 26.37 20.31
CA ALA A 214 -2.49 26.42 19.68
C ALA A 214 -2.46 27.56 18.63
N ALA A 215 -2.51 28.79 19.11
CA ALA A 215 -2.35 29.98 18.28
C ALA A 215 -0.87 30.21 18.00
N GLY A 216 -0.54 30.38 16.72
CA GLY A 216 0.80 30.70 16.25
C GLY A 216 0.91 32.16 15.79
N PHE A 217 2.15 32.59 15.52
CA PHE A 217 2.42 33.84 14.82
C PHE A 217 3.32 33.55 13.62
N ASN A 218 2.90 33.95 12.41
CA ASN A 218 3.63 33.67 11.17
C ASN A 218 4.00 32.18 11.00
N GLY A 219 3.06 31.27 11.31
CA GLY A 219 3.25 29.83 11.18
C GLY A 219 4.14 29.20 12.26
N GLN A 220 4.50 29.95 13.32
CA GLN A 220 5.29 29.45 14.44
C GLN A 220 4.37 28.97 15.57
N PHE A 221 4.32 27.65 15.75
CA PHE A 221 3.58 26.93 16.80
C PHE A 221 4.56 26.25 17.76
N VAL A 222 5.55 27.03 18.22
CA VAL A 222 6.65 26.56 19.05
C VAL A 222 6.33 26.86 20.50
N PHE A 223 6.30 25.80 21.31
CA PHE A 223 5.97 25.84 22.73
C PHE A 223 7.02 25.09 23.57
N PRO A 224 7.24 25.50 24.84
CA PRO A 224 8.17 24.81 25.72
C PRO A 224 7.63 23.43 26.15
N GLU A 225 8.53 22.58 26.65
CA GLU A 225 8.17 21.28 27.24
C GLU A 225 7.08 21.41 28.30
N GLY A 226 6.11 20.49 28.27
CA GLY A 226 4.95 20.48 29.17
C GLY A 226 3.81 21.44 28.79
N ASP A 227 3.97 22.28 27.76
CA ASP A 227 2.89 23.15 27.28
C ASP A 227 1.78 22.33 26.60
N LYS A 228 0.54 22.49 27.06
CA LYS A 228 -0.64 21.77 26.54
C LYS A 228 -0.93 22.05 25.08
N ARG A 229 -0.45 23.16 24.52
CA ARG A 229 -0.64 23.46 23.10
C ARG A 229 0.09 22.49 22.17
N ILE A 230 1.15 21.82 22.66
CA ILE A 230 1.86 20.77 21.90
C ILE A 230 0.92 19.63 21.50
N GLU A 231 -0.09 19.31 22.31
CA GLU A 231 -1.07 18.25 22.04
C GLU A 231 -1.78 18.46 20.68
N MET A 232 -2.21 19.68 20.39
CA MET A 232 -2.83 20.01 19.08
C MET A 232 -1.81 20.00 17.94
N VAL A 233 -0.57 20.43 18.20
CA VAL A 233 0.51 20.42 17.20
C VAL A 233 0.84 18.98 16.79
N MET A 234 0.86 18.04 17.74
CA MET A 234 1.04 16.60 17.47
C MET A 234 -0.07 16.05 16.56
N ILE A 235 -1.35 16.35 16.84
CA ILE A 235 -2.48 15.92 15.99
C ILE A 235 -2.27 16.41 14.55
N TYR A 236 -2.00 17.71 14.38
CA TYR A 236 -1.77 18.27 13.05
C TYR A 236 -0.59 17.59 12.35
N TYR A 237 0.54 17.49 13.05
CA TYR A 237 1.81 16.99 12.53
C TYR A 237 1.71 15.56 12.00
N TYR A 238 1.12 14.63 12.78
CA TYR A 238 1.04 13.23 12.39
C TYR A 238 -0.02 12.95 11.36
N VAL A 239 -1.21 13.57 11.48
CA VAL A 239 -2.28 13.37 10.49
C VAL A 239 -1.87 13.88 9.11
N ASP A 240 -1.21 15.05 9.04
CA ASP A 240 -0.71 15.59 7.78
C ASP A 240 0.27 14.62 7.09
N ARG A 241 1.21 14.05 7.86
CA ARG A 241 2.25 13.15 7.36
C ARG A 241 1.72 11.78 6.97
N ILE A 242 0.90 11.15 7.80
CA ILE A 242 0.36 9.82 7.47
C ILE A 242 -0.56 9.89 6.25
N LYS A 243 -1.35 10.97 6.11
CA LYS A 243 -2.15 11.17 4.90
C LYS A 243 -1.28 11.28 3.66
N ALA A 244 -0.21 12.07 3.71
CA ALA A 244 0.75 12.17 2.62
C ALA A 244 1.39 10.80 2.31
N TRP A 245 1.73 10.01 3.32
CA TRP A 245 2.24 8.65 3.15
C TRP A 245 1.25 7.76 2.40
N PHE A 246 -0.03 7.73 2.81
CA PHE A 246 -1.05 6.94 2.10
C PHE A 246 -1.26 7.41 0.65
N GLU A 247 -1.25 8.71 0.40
CA GLU A 247 -1.41 9.27 -0.95
C GLU A 247 -0.20 8.97 -1.85
N GLN A 248 1.02 9.08 -1.33
CA GLN A 248 2.25 8.89 -2.09
C GLN A 248 2.58 7.41 -2.30
N VAL A 249 2.47 6.60 -1.26
CA VAL A 249 2.86 5.19 -1.29
C VAL A 249 1.76 4.33 -1.89
N PHE A 250 0.50 4.55 -1.48
CA PHE A 250 -0.60 3.68 -1.89
C PHE A 250 -1.53 4.29 -2.94
N THR A 251 -1.23 5.51 -3.41
CA THR A 251 -2.11 6.27 -4.33
C THR A 251 -3.54 6.43 -3.79
N PHE A 252 -3.68 6.43 -2.45
CA PHE A 252 -4.95 6.60 -1.79
C PHE A 252 -5.57 7.92 -2.21
N LYS A 253 -6.86 7.91 -2.56
CA LYS A 253 -7.62 9.11 -2.91
C LYS A 253 -8.73 9.29 -1.89
N PRO A 254 -8.50 10.14 -0.88
CA PRO A 254 -9.48 10.33 0.20
C PRO A 254 -10.77 10.93 -0.36
N PRO A 255 -11.96 10.48 0.09
CA PRO A 255 -13.25 11.06 -0.33
C PRO A 255 -13.37 12.56 -0.02
N SER A 256 -12.73 13.03 1.06
CA SER A 256 -12.57 14.44 1.40
C SER A 256 -11.10 14.76 1.55
N PRO A 257 -10.58 15.84 0.94
CA PRO A 257 -9.17 16.19 1.06
C PRO A 257 -8.78 16.61 2.49
N THR A 258 -9.74 16.99 3.34
CA THR A 258 -9.48 17.58 4.66
C THR A 258 -10.24 16.84 5.77
N LEU A 259 -9.54 16.45 6.84
CA LEU A 259 -10.10 15.96 8.10
C LEU A 259 -10.35 17.11 9.09
N LEU A 260 -11.31 16.92 9.99
CA LEU A 260 -11.47 17.77 11.18
C LEU A 260 -11.01 16.98 12.43
N GLY A 261 -10.02 17.51 13.13
CA GLY A 261 -9.56 17.00 14.41
C GLY A 261 -10.06 17.86 15.56
N TYR A 262 -10.71 17.27 16.55
CA TYR A 262 -11.13 17.99 17.76
C TYR A 262 -10.29 17.52 18.95
N ALA A 263 -9.52 18.44 19.53
CA ALA A 263 -8.72 18.23 20.73
C ALA A 263 -9.50 18.65 21.98
N ASN A 264 -9.12 18.08 23.13
CA ASN A 264 -9.70 18.38 24.45
C ASN A 264 -11.22 18.16 24.51
N VAL A 265 -11.74 17.15 23.82
CA VAL A 265 -13.16 16.81 23.87
C VAL A 265 -13.49 16.25 25.25
N THR A 266 -14.47 16.82 25.93
CA THR A 266 -14.92 16.34 27.25
C THR A 266 -16.31 15.70 27.19
N GLN A 267 -17.07 16.01 26.14
CA GLN A 267 -18.40 15.49 25.93
C GLN A 267 -18.65 15.22 24.45
N TYR A 268 -19.21 14.07 24.14
CA TYR A 268 -19.72 13.74 22.80
C TYR A 268 -21.16 13.27 22.93
N ARG A 269 -22.08 14.01 22.30
CA ARG A 269 -23.53 13.85 22.49
C ARG A 269 -23.87 13.92 23.99
N ASP A 270 -24.53 12.89 24.52
CA ASP A 270 -24.97 12.82 25.92
C ASP A 270 -23.97 12.10 26.82
N GLN A 271 -22.77 11.78 26.31
CA GLN A 271 -21.76 11.01 27.04
C GLN A 271 -20.53 11.87 27.36
N ILE A 272 -20.08 11.78 28.60
CA ILE A 272 -18.75 12.25 29.00
C ILE A 272 -17.72 11.32 28.35
N VAL A 273 -16.73 11.90 27.69
CA VAL A 273 -15.64 11.15 27.04
C VAL A 273 -14.33 11.58 27.68
N GLU A 274 -13.59 10.62 28.21
CA GLU A 274 -12.26 10.82 28.81
C GLU A 274 -11.36 9.64 28.40
N ASN A 275 -10.04 9.85 28.42
CA ASN A 275 -9.04 8.79 28.20
C ASN A 275 -9.24 8.03 26.88
N ASN A 276 -9.64 8.74 25.81
CA ASN A 276 -10.01 8.10 24.56
C ASN A 276 -9.70 8.97 23.33
N ALA A 277 -9.51 8.30 22.20
CA ALA A 277 -9.53 8.92 20.89
C ALA A 277 -10.51 8.12 19.99
N ALA A 278 -11.05 8.75 18.96
CA ALA A 278 -11.96 8.06 18.05
C ALA A 278 -12.08 8.75 16.69
N TYR A 279 -12.04 7.97 15.61
CA TYR A 279 -12.66 8.32 14.33
C TYR A 279 -14.18 8.12 14.41
N LEU A 280 -14.93 9.19 14.11
CA LEU A 280 -16.39 9.20 14.24
C LEU A 280 -17.14 8.89 12.94
N GLY A 281 -16.45 8.83 11.80
CA GLY A 281 -17.07 8.80 10.48
C GLY A 281 -17.12 10.18 9.81
N VAL A 282 -17.89 10.24 8.71
CA VAL A 282 -18.10 11.45 7.91
C VAL A 282 -19.41 12.13 8.31
N PHE A 283 -19.36 13.42 8.63
CA PHE A 283 -20.51 14.22 9.04
C PHE A 283 -20.70 15.45 8.15
N ASP A 284 -21.95 15.85 7.94
CA ASP A 284 -22.27 17.16 7.37
C ASP A 284 -21.94 18.25 8.39
N VAL A 285 -21.08 19.18 8.01
CA VAL A 285 -20.68 20.34 8.81
C VAL A 285 -21.06 21.60 8.03
N PRO A 286 -22.32 22.08 8.16
CA PRO A 286 -22.82 23.21 7.38
C PRO A 286 -21.99 24.49 7.53
N ALA A 287 -21.38 24.70 8.70
CA ALA A 287 -20.49 25.83 8.95
C ALA A 287 -19.24 25.85 8.05
N LEU A 288 -18.82 24.69 7.55
CA LEU A 288 -17.72 24.52 6.60
C LEU A 288 -18.22 24.11 5.20
N GLY A 289 -19.54 24.14 4.97
CA GLY A 289 -20.16 23.97 3.67
C GLY A 289 -20.04 22.56 3.05
N GLY A 290 -19.93 21.50 3.86
CA GLY A 290 -19.84 20.14 3.30
C GLY A 290 -19.65 19.03 4.33
N ASN A 291 -19.40 17.83 3.80
CA ASN A 291 -19.17 16.63 4.59
C ASN A 291 -17.69 16.45 4.92
N TYR A 292 -17.37 16.20 6.19
CA TYR A 292 -16.00 16.03 6.65
C TYR A 292 -15.84 14.77 7.52
N PRO A 293 -14.77 13.99 7.33
CA PRO A 293 -14.34 12.99 8.28
C PRO A 293 -13.87 13.66 9.59
N ILE A 294 -14.32 13.12 10.73
CA ILE A 294 -14.04 13.68 12.05
C ILE A 294 -13.25 12.68 12.90
N ILE A 295 -12.15 13.14 13.47
CA ILE A 295 -11.42 12.46 14.54
C ILE A 295 -11.48 13.31 15.82
N ILE A 296 -11.66 12.67 16.96
CA ILE A 296 -11.73 13.33 18.26
C ILE A 296 -10.70 12.77 19.23
N PHE A 297 -10.23 13.62 20.12
CA PHE A 297 -9.30 13.27 21.17
C PHE A 297 -9.78 13.88 22.48
N SER A 298 -10.08 13.03 23.46
CA SER A 298 -10.57 13.48 24.74
C SER A 298 -9.46 13.83 25.72
N GLU A 299 -9.80 14.63 26.73
CA GLU A 299 -8.88 14.87 27.84
C GLU A 299 -8.58 13.55 28.56
N SER A 300 -7.30 13.34 28.86
CA SER A 300 -6.86 12.18 29.63
C SER A 300 -6.68 12.57 31.11
N THR A 301 -7.27 11.77 32.00
CA THR A 301 -7.43 12.01 33.43
C THR A 301 -6.85 10.85 34.24
N GLY A 302 -6.65 11.07 35.55
CA GLY A 302 -6.21 10.03 36.48
C GLY A 302 -4.82 9.46 36.14
N LEU A 303 -4.75 8.15 35.97
CA LEU A 303 -3.50 7.40 35.71
C LEU A 303 -3.20 7.22 34.22
N TYR A 304 -3.82 8.01 33.34
CA TYR A 304 -3.52 7.99 31.91
C TYR A 304 -2.75 9.25 31.52
N ASN A 305 -1.83 9.10 30.58
CA ASN A 305 -1.22 10.23 29.89
C ASN A 305 -2.10 10.67 28.73
N SER A 306 -1.77 11.82 28.14
CA SER A 306 -2.55 12.37 27.03
C SER A 306 -2.47 11.48 25.78
N VAL A 307 -3.63 11.05 25.26
CA VAL A 307 -3.76 10.40 23.94
C VAL A 307 -3.21 11.27 22.82
N MET A 308 -3.28 12.60 22.96
CA MET A 308 -2.82 13.57 21.97
C MET A 308 -1.29 13.77 21.94
N LEU A 309 -0.57 13.16 22.88
CA LEU A 309 0.90 13.13 22.89
C LEU A 309 1.45 11.75 22.47
N SER A 310 0.59 10.84 22.04
CA SER A 310 0.96 9.49 21.58
C SER A 310 0.76 9.42 20.08
N ALA A 311 1.84 9.49 19.30
CA ALA A 311 1.79 9.53 17.84
C ALA A 311 1.05 8.34 17.25
N ASP A 312 1.39 7.14 17.72
CA ASP A 312 0.75 5.88 17.39
C ASP A 312 -0.78 5.89 17.59
N ILE A 313 -1.31 6.49 18.67
CA ILE A 313 -2.76 6.65 18.86
C ILE A 313 -3.34 7.61 17.81
N ILE A 314 -2.70 8.75 17.55
CA ILE A 314 -3.14 9.69 16.50
C ILE A 314 -3.16 9.02 15.12
N LEU A 315 -2.12 8.24 14.82
CA LEU A 315 -1.97 7.51 13.56
C LEU A 315 -3.04 6.40 13.45
N HIS A 316 -3.31 5.67 14.53
CA HIS A 316 -4.36 4.66 14.61
C HIS A 316 -5.73 5.25 14.25
N GLU A 317 -6.11 6.38 14.84
CA GLU A 317 -7.40 7.02 14.54
C GLU A 317 -7.51 7.47 13.08
N PHE A 318 -6.43 7.98 12.49
CA PHE A 318 -6.41 8.30 11.07
C PHE A 318 -6.60 7.04 10.20
N CYS A 319 -6.04 5.91 10.62
CA CYS A 319 -6.15 4.67 9.83
C CYS A 319 -7.59 4.16 9.75
N HIS A 320 -8.42 4.39 10.78
CA HIS A 320 -9.85 4.11 10.68
C HIS A 320 -10.53 4.88 9.53
N TYR A 321 -10.15 6.14 9.30
CA TYR A 321 -10.65 6.92 8.15
C TYR A 321 -10.29 6.27 6.80
N VAL A 322 -9.06 5.78 6.66
CA VAL A 322 -8.62 5.08 5.45
C VAL A 322 -9.42 3.78 5.25
N ILE A 323 -9.55 2.97 6.30
CA ILE A 323 -10.26 1.69 6.25
C ILE A 323 -11.74 1.89 5.92
N ASP A 324 -12.41 2.84 6.57
CA ASP A 324 -13.80 3.19 6.29
C ASP A 324 -13.99 3.66 4.84
N SER A 325 -13.09 4.53 4.36
CA SER A 325 -13.11 5.05 2.99
C SER A 325 -12.96 3.97 1.90
N LEU A 326 -12.24 2.89 2.19
CA LEU A 326 -11.94 1.83 1.22
C LEU A 326 -12.93 0.68 1.28
N THR A 327 -13.44 0.34 2.46
CA THR A 327 -14.18 -0.90 2.69
C THR A 327 -15.67 -0.64 2.95
N GLY A 328 -16.00 0.50 3.59
CA GLY A 328 -17.35 0.79 4.08
C GLY A 328 -17.89 -0.27 5.03
N MET A 329 -17.02 -1.04 5.71
CA MET A 329 -17.40 -2.06 6.70
C MET A 329 -18.34 -1.49 7.77
N GLY A 330 -19.21 -2.36 8.29
CA GLY A 330 -20.18 -1.99 9.33
C GLY A 330 -19.64 -2.24 10.73
N ASN A 331 -20.56 -2.42 11.67
CA ASN A 331 -20.25 -2.52 13.11
C ASN A 331 -20.30 -3.96 13.65
N GLU A 332 -20.19 -4.97 12.79
CA GLU A 332 -20.14 -6.36 13.23
C GLU A 332 -18.83 -6.65 13.97
N VAL A 333 -18.82 -7.64 14.88
CA VAL A 333 -17.64 -7.97 15.70
C VAL A 333 -16.38 -8.18 14.87
N THR A 334 -16.46 -8.97 13.79
CA THR A 334 -15.35 -9.19 12.86
C THR A 334 -14.92 -7.91 12.15
N GLN A 335 -15.88 -7.06 11.77
CA GLN A 335 -15.62 -5.83 11.02
C GLN A 335 -14.90 -4.81 11.89
N ASN A 336 -15.40 -4.59 13.11
CA ASN A 336 -14.73 -3.74 14.09
C ASN A 336 -13.34 -4.27 14.42
N ALA A 337 -13.18 -5.59 14.60
CA ALA A 337 -11.87 -6.17 14.86
C ALA A 337 -10.90 -6.00 13.67
N LEU A 338 -11.37 -6.12 12.42
CA LEU A 338 -10.55 -5.78 11.26
C LEU A 338 -10.18 -4.29 11.26
N HIS A 339 -11.11 -3.39 11.59
CA HIS A 339 -10.82 -1.96 11.74
C HIS A 339 -9.68 -1.71 12.74
N GLU A 340 -9.77 -2.28 13.94
CA GLU A 340 -8.76 -2.18 14.99
C GLU A 340 -7.41 -2.74 14.54
N GLY A 341 -7.39 -3.97 14.01
CA GLY A 341 -6.16 -4.65 13.64
C GLY A 341 -5.40 -3.98 12.50
N PHE A 342 -6.11 -3.47 11.49
CA PHE A 342 -5.49 -2.69 10.41
C PHE A 342 -5.02 -1.31 10.89
N ALA A 343 -5.77 -0.65 11.78
CA ALA A 343 -5.37 0.62 12.34
C ALA A 343 -4.09 0.51 13.17
N ASP A 344 -4.01 -0.50 14.04
CA ASP A 344 -2.79 -0.83 14.79
C ASP A 344 -1.61 -1.14 13.84
N TYR A 345 -1.82 -1.96 12.80
CA TYR A 345 -0.75 -2.30 11.87
C TYR A 345 -0.13 -1.07 11.20
N PHE A 346 -0.96 -0.16 10.68
CA PHE A 346 -0.45 1.01 9.97
C PHE A 346 0.17 2.04 10.92
N ALA A 347 -0.38 2.21 12.13
CA ALA A 347 0.27 2.99 13.17
C ALA A 347 1.67 2.43 13.48
N ALA A 348 1.78 1.12 13.74
CA ALA A 348 3.04 0.45 14.00
C ALA A 348 4.03 0.49 12.83
N ALA A 349 3.54 0.32 11.59
CA ALA A 349 4.38 0.34 10.40
C ALA A 349 4.99 1.74 10.15
N THR A 350 4.21 2.80 10.43
CA THR A 350 4.67 4.19 10.24
C THR A 350 5.64 4.65 11.32
N THR A 351 5.51 4.16 12.56
CA THR A 351 6.47 4.42 13.64
C THR A 351 7.65 3.46 13.64
N SER A 352 7.53 2.32 12.94
CA SER A 352 8.43 1.17 13.06
C SER A 352 8.52 0.61 14.49
N ASP A 353 7.43 0.70 15.24
CA ASP A 353 7.29 0.20 16.61
C ASP A 353 6.06 -0.71 16.70
N PRO A 354 6.19 -1.98 17.14
CA PRO A 354 5.05 -2.89 17.30
C PRO A 354 4.11 -2.55 18.46
N HIS A 355 4.51 -1.68 19.37
CA HIS A 355 3.71 -1.35 20.55
C HIS A 355 2.75 -0.21 20.25
N ILE A 356 1.58 -0.27 20.88
CA ILE A 356 0.55 0.76 20.81
C ILE A 356 0.24 1.21 22.23
N GLY A 357 0.23 2.51 22.46
CA GLY A 357 -0.25 3.21 23.64
C GLY A 357 0.74 3.24 24.81
N GLU A 358 2.03 3.09 24.58
CA GLU A 358 3.08 3.02 25.61
C GLU A 358 3.07 4.26 26.49
N TYR A 359 3.10 5.44 25.87
CA TYR A 359 3.04 6.69 26.63
C TYR A 359 1.70 6.81 27.36
N PHE A 360 0.59 6.51 26.68
CA PHE A 360 -0.77 6.62 27.23
C PHE A 360 -0.93 5.84 28.55
N VAL A 361 -0.38 4.62 28.62
CA VAL A 361 -0.50 3.73 29.78
C VAL A 361 0.69 3.75 30.73
N GLN A 362 1.74 4.52 30.46
CA GLN A 362 3.01 4.54 31.22
C GLN A 362 2.83 4.69 32.75
N LYS A 363 1.79 5.38 33.20
CA LYS A 363 1.50 5.62 34.62
C LYS A 363 0.78 4.45 35.31
N LEU A 364 0.33 3.45 34.55
CA LEU A 364 -0.31 2.26 35.08
C LEU A 364 0.73 1.25 35.57
N GLU A 365 0.46 0.60 36.70
CA GLU A 365 1.32 -0.46 37.21
C GLU A 365 1.24 -1.71 36.32
N ASN A 366 2.40 -2.30 36.02
CA ASN A 366 2.54 -3.54 35.24
C ASN A 366 1.92 -3.48 33.82
N LYS A 367 1.94 -2.31 33.19
CA LYS A 367 1.47 -2.14 31.82
C LYS A 367 2.41 -1.24 31.03
N ASP A 368 3.20 -1.85 30.15
CA ASP A 368 4.20 -1.15 29.34
C ASP A 368 3.60 -0.58 28.04
N PHE A 369 2.50 -1.18 27.56
CA PHE A 369 1.79 -0.81 26.34
C PHE A 369 0.30 -1.18 26.44
N LEU A 370 -0.53 -0.55 25.61
CA LEU A 370 -1.95 -0.90 25.49
C LEU A 370 -2.13 -2.21 24.71
N ARG A 371 -1.39 -2.39 23.62
CA ARG A 371 -1.36 -3.59 22.76
C ARG A 371 0.05 -3.82 22.20
N ASN A 372 0.35 -5.06 21.80
CA ASN A 372 1.65 -5.43 21.23
C ASN A 372 1.47 -6.34 20.01
N LEU A 373 1.90 -5.83 18.85
CA LEU A 373 1.83 -6.56 17.59
C LEU A 373 2.96 -7.58 17.41
N ASP A 374 4.01 -7.51 18.23
CA ASP A 374 5.15 -8.44 18.17
C ASP A 374 4.90 -9.78 18.87
N ASP A 375 3.82 -9.87 19.65
CA ASP A 375 3.44 -11.09 20.36
C ASP A 375 2.86 -12.15 19.40
N THR A 376 3.01 -13.42 19.77
CA THR A 376 2.54 -14.59 19.02
C THR A 376 1.52 -15.43 19.78
N ASN A 377 0.97 -14.91 20.88
CA ASN A 377 0.07 -15.63 21.79
C ASN A 377 -1.39 -15.74 21.31
N ARG A 378 -1.85 -14.92 20.36
CA ARG A 378 -3.25 -14.94 19.89
C ARG A 378 -3.42 -15.90 18.72
N GLN A 379 -4.48 -16.71 18.81
CA GLN A 379 -4.89 -17.67 17.79
C GLN A 379 -6.39 -17.52 17.48
N TYR A 380 -6.77 -17.78 16.24
CA TYR A 380 -8.15 -17.89 15.80
C TYR A 380 -8.77 -19.21 16.30
N SER A 381 -10.07 -19.18 16.60
CA SER A 381 -10.86 -20.38 16.82
C SER A 381 -12.28 -20.19 16.33
N ASP A 382 -12.92 -21.30 15.95
CA ASP A 382 -14.33 -21.37 15.59
C ASP A 382 -14.99 -22.46 16.47
N PRO A 383 -15.92 -22.12 17.38
CA PRO A 383 -16.51 -20.80 17.60
C PRO A 383 -15.52 -19.78 18.18
N LEU A 384 -15.80 -18.49 17.94
CA LEU A 384 -15.03 -17.38 18.51
C LEU A 384 -15.10 -17.40 20.05
N PRO A 385 -13.98 -17.21 20.76
CA PRO A 385 -13.98 -17.08 22.21
C PRO A 385 -14.79 -15.86 22.66
N ALA A 386 -15.35 -15.91 23.86
CA ALA A 386 -16.14 -14.79 24.40
C ALA A 386 -15.34 -13.48 24.51
N THR A 387 -14.02 -13.58 24.74
CA THR A 387 -13.11 -12.43 24.78
C THR A 387 -13.01 -11.69 23.45
N TYR A 388 -13.21 -12.38 22.32
CA TYR A 388 -13.17 -11.77 20.99
C TYR A 388 -14.46 -11.02 20.63
N ARG A 389 -15.42 -10.91 21.55
CA ARG A 389 -16.51 -9.92 21.45
C ARG A 389 -16.00 -8.50 21.61
N ASP A 390 -14.87 -8.32 22.28
CA ASP A 390 -14.16 -7.04 22.31
C ASP A 390 -13.35 -6.90 21.01
N PRO A 391 -13.69 -5.92 20.15
CA PRO A 391 -13.01 -5.73 18.87
C PRO A 391 -11.53 -5.39 19.03
N HIS A 392 -11.10 -4.79 20.14
CA HIS A 392 -9.68 -4.49 20.35
C HIS A 392 -8.88 -5.77 20.60
N VAL A 393 -9.46 -6.71 21.36
CA VAL A 393 -8.83 -8.01 21.67
C VAL A 393 -8.79 -8.90 20.42
N PHE A 394 -9.88 -8.92 19.65
CA PHE A 394 -9.91 -9.68 18.40
C PHE A 394 -9.09 -9.01 17.30
N GLY A 395 -9.07 -7.68 17.27
CA GLY A 395 -8.28 -6.87 16.34
C GLY A 395 -6.79 -7.08 16.51
N GLU A 396 -6.32 -7.23 17.75
CA GLU A 396 -4.92 -7.52 18.03
C GLU A 396 -4.46 -8.85 17.38
N LEU A 397 -5.33 -9.86 17.25
CA LEU A 397 -4.99 -11.07 16.48
C LEU A 397 -4.69 -10.75 15.00
N PHE A 398 -5.52 -9.91 14.38
CA PHE A 398 -5.31 -9.49 12.98
C PHE A 398 -4.04 -8.65 12.86
N GLY A 399 -3.85 -7.66 13.74
CA GLY A 399 -2.66 -6.80 13.79
C GLY A 399 -1.37 -7.61 13.95
N GLN A 400 -1.32 -8.53 14.94
CA GLN A 400 -0.19 -9.41 15.17
C GLN A 400 0.09 -10.34 13.96
N THR A 401 -0.96 -10.83 13.30
CA THR A 401 -0.81 -11.67 12.10
C THR A 401 -0.17 -10.88 10.95
N MET A 402 -0.63 -9.65 10.69
CA MET A 402 -0.04 -8.78 9.66
C MET A 402 1.39 -8.37 10.00
N TRP A 403 1.66 -8.06 11.27
CA TRP A 403 2.99 -7.69 11.74
C TRP A 403 3.99 -8.84 11.63
N GLU A 404 3.59 -10.07 11.95
CA GLU A 404 4.43 -11.26 11.78
C GLU A 404 4.74 -11.53 10.29
N VAL A 405 3.75 -11.39 9.39
CA VAL A 405 4.00 -11.42 7.94
C VAL A 405 5.01 -10.34 7.55
N ARG A 406 4.82 -9.11 8.05
CA ARG A 406 5.67 -7.97 7.72
C ARG A 406 7.13 -8.19 8.12
N LYS A 407 7.38 -8.54 9.39
CA LYS A 407 8.72 -8.83 9.90
C LYS A 407 9.40 -9.95 9.11
N THR A 408 8.68 -11.05 8.89
CA THR A 408 9.24 -12.23 8.22
C THR A 408 9.64 -11.89 6.77
N LEU A 409 8.83 -11.12 6.04
CA LEU A 409 9.18 -10.70 4.68
C LEU A 409 10.35 -9.71 4.64
N LEU A 410 10.43 -8.78 5.59
CA LEU A 410 11.56 -7.84 5.71
C LEU A 410 12.88 -8.57 6.01
N GLU A 411 12.86 -9.58 6.88
CA GLU A 411 14.03 -10.44 7.15
C GLU A 411 14.46 -11.28 5.94
N LEU A 412 13.51 -11.75 5.14
CA LEU A 412 13.77 -12.65 4.01
C LEU A 412 14.21 -11.93 2.73
N LEU A 413 13.87 -10.66 2.54
CA LEU A 413 14.17 -9.90 1.31
C LEU A 413 15.32 -8.87 1.42
N PRO A 414 16.42 -9.06 2.19
CA PRO A 414 17.32 -7.99 2.63
C PRO A 414 18.30 -7.43 1.58
N ALA A 415 17.93 -7.37 0.29
CA ALA A 415 18.82 -6.97 -0.81
C ALA A 415 18.18 -6.01 -1.82
N ARG A 416 17.22 -5.19 -1.40
CA ARG A 416 16.71 -4.05 -2.18
C ARG A 416 16.79 -2.79 -1.30
N PRO A 417 16.80 -1.57 -1.88
CA PRO A 417 16.66 -0.36 -1.09
C PRO A 417 15.54 -0.55 -0.05
N TYR A 418 15.77 -0.16 1.20
CA TYR A 418 14.85 -0.38 2.33
C TYR A 418 13.38 -0.02 1.98
N ASP A 419 13.23 0.99 1.12
CA ASP A 419 11.96 1.49 0.62
C ASP A 419 11.22 0.51 -0.32
N GLU A 420 11.92 -0.30 -1.12
CA GLU A 420 11.29 -1.24 -2.06
C GLU A 420 10.66 -2.45 -1.36
N VAL A 421 11.32 -2.99 -0.32
CA VAL A 421 10.79 -4.16 0.40
C VAL A 421 9.62 -3.75 1.29
N THR A 422 9.81 -2.68 2.06
CA THR A 422 8.76 -2.10 2.90
C THR A 422 7.54 -1.73 2.07
N PHE A 423 7.74 -1.15 0.88
CA PHE A 423 6.68 -0.90 -0.09
C PHE A 423 5.91 -2.15 -0.47
N VAL A 424 6.58 -3.26 -0.82
CA VAL A 424 5.90 -4.52 -1.21
C VAL A 424 5.04 -5.05 -0.07
N VAL A 425 5.58 -5.06 1.14
CA VAL A 425 4.94 -5.65 2.32
C VAL A 425 3.76 -4.81 2.78
N ASP A 426 3.94 -3.50 2.95
CA ASP A 426 2.85 -2.62 3.36
C ASP A 426 1.81 -2.48 2.23
N SER A 427 2.21 -2.60 0.96
CA SER A 427 1.27 -2.69 -0.18
C SER A 427 0.46 -3.98 -0.18
N LEU A 428 1.05 -5.11 0.23
CA LEU A 428 0.32 -6.36 0.40
C LEU A 428 -0.79 -6.12 1.42
N VAL A 429 -0.46 -5.62 2.61
CA VAL A 429 -1.45 -5.35 3.66
C VAL A 429 -2.49 -4.34 3.19
N TYR A 430 -2.10 -3.17 2.69
CA TYR A 430 -3.03 -2.15 2.20
C TYR A 430 -3.99 -2.68 1.13
N LYS A 431 -3.49 -3.41 0.13
CA LYS A 431 -4.33 -3.90 -0.95
C LYS A 431 -5.27 -5.03 -0.50
N THR A 432 -5.03 -5.69 0.63
CA THR A 432 -6.01 -6.66 1.16
C THR A 432 -7.32 -5.99 1.58
N LEU A 433 -7.31 -4.69 1.90
CA LEU A 433 -8.53 -3.95 2.23
C LEU A 433 -9.59 -4.01 1.12
N GLN A 434 -9.19 -4.17 -0.14
CA GLN A 434 -10.13 -4.28 -1.28
C GLN A 434 -11.03 -5.54 -1.24
N TYR A 435 -10.69 -6.52 -0.40
CA TYR A 435 -11.49 -7.74 -0.22
C TYR A 435 -12.58 -7.58 0.85
N PHE A 436 -12.55 -6.50 1.62
CA PHE A 436 -13.50 -6.29 2.71
C PHE A 436 -14.60 -5.30 2.31
N ASN A 437 -15.81 -5.60 2.74
CA ASN A 437 -16.97 -4.74 2.57
C ASN A 437 -18.01 -4.99 3.67
N ARG A 438 -19.18 -4.34 3.60
CA ARG A 438 -20.30 -4.54 4.54
C ARG A 438 -20.75 -5.98 4.74
N GLY A 439 -20.53 -6.87 3.76
CA GLY A 439 -20.86 -8.29 3.84
C GLY A 439 -19.76 -9.16 4.46
N THR A 440 -18.59 -8.61 4.78
CA THR A 440 -17.47 -9.34 5.40
C THR A 440 -17.78 -9.59 6.87
N ILE A 441 -18.43 -10.72 7.14
CA ILE A 441 -18.75 -11.17 8.50
C ILE A 441 -17.88 -12.35 8.95
N ASP A 442 -17.41 -13.16 8.00
CA ASP A 442 -16.54 -14.31 8.26
C ASP A 442 -15.08 -13.83 8.40
N PRO A 443 -14.45 -13.98 9.58
CA PRO A 443 -13.08 -13.55 9.82
C PRO A 443 -12.06 -14.31 8.96
N ARG A 444 -12.40 -15.49 8.42
CA ARG A 444 -11.52 -16.27 7.54
C ARG A 444 -11.32 -15.62 6.17
N VAL A 445 -12.16 -14.64 5.79
CA VAL A 445 -11.94 -13.83 4.57
C VAL A 445 -10.59 -13.12 4.65
N PHE A 446 -10.14 -12.75 5.85
CA PHE A 446 -8.82 -12.16 6.08
C PHE A 446 -7.69 -13.05 5.54
N PHE A 447 -7.70 -14.34 5.83
CA PHE A 447 -6.74 -15.30 5.28
C PHE A 447 -6.77 -15.38 3.75
N TRP A 448 -7.97 -15.52 3.19
CA TRP A 448 -8.14 -15.65 1.75
C TRP A 448 -7.72 -14.39 0.99
N ALA A 449 -7.93 -13.21 1.56
CA ALA A 449 -7.52 -11.95 0.98
C ALA A 449 -6.00 -11.91 0.73
N PHE A 450 -5.19 -12.30 1.73
CA PHE A 450 -3.73 -12.35 1.57
C PHE A 450 -3.30 -13.38 0.51
N VAL A 451 -3.86 -14.59 0.55
CA VAL A 451 -3.51 -15.67 -0.38
C VAL A 451 -3.88 -15.32 -1.82
N ASP A 452 -5.08 -14.80 -2.06
CA ASP A 452 -5.54 -14.46 -3.40
C ASP A 452 -4.79 -13.24 -3.96
N LEU A 453 -4.58 -12.22 -3.12
CA LEU A 453 -3.83 -11.03 -3.52
C LEU A 453 -2.40 -11.37 -3.94
N ASP A 454 -1.72 -12.22 -3.16
CA ASP A 454 -0.35 -12.63 -3.47
C ASP A 454 -0.25 -13.43 -4.77
N LYS A 455 -1.20 -14.34 -5.01
CA LYS A 455 -1.30 -15.08 -6.29
C LYS A 455 -1.52 -14.16 -7.47
N ASN A 456 -2.35 -13.13 -7.31
CA ASN A 456 -2.73 -12.26 -8.41
C ASN A 456 -1.61 -11.28 -8.79
N LEU A 457 -1.06 -10.57 -7.78
CA LEU A 457 -0.09 -9.50 -7.99
C LEU A 457 1.34 -9.99 -8.04
N TRP A 458 1.69 -10.98 -7.22
CA TRP A 458 3.08 -11.46 -7.07
C TRP A 458 3.24 -12.94 -7.46
N LYS A 459 2.24 -13.53 -8.14
CA LYS A 459 2.29 -14.92 -8.64
C LYS A 459 2.55 -15.96 -7.56
N GLY A 460 2.17 -15.65 -6.33
CA GLY A 460 2.31 -16.53 -5.19
C GLY A 460 3.71 -16.53 -4.57
N LEU A 461 4.53 -15.52 -4.89
CA LEU A 461 5.92 -15.41 -4.44
C LEU A 461 6.03 -15.46 -2.91
N HIS A 462 5.10 -14.84 -2.18
CA HIS A 462 5.15 -14.73 -0.73
C HIS A 462 4.26 -15.75 -0.02
N LEU A 463 3.64 -16.69 -0.75
CA LEU A 463 2.70 -17.66 -0.19
C LEU A 463 3.28 -18.47 0.95
N ALA A 464 4.58 -18.79 0.92
CA ALA A 464 5.18 -19.50 2.05
C ALA A 464 5.03 -18.71 3.34
N VAL A 465 5.48 -17.46 3.39
CA VAL A 465 5.38 -16.64 4.61
C VAL A 465 3.94 -16.42 5.04
N ILE A 466 3.05 -16.15 4.08
CA ILE A 466 1.62 -15.93 4.35
C ILE A 466 1.00 -17.18 4.96
N LEU A 467 1.12 -18.34 4.30
CA LEU A 467 0.52 -19.59 4.78
C LEU A 467 1.11 -20.00 6.14
N HIS A 468 2.40 -19.75 6.39
CA HIS A 468 3.03 -20.02 7.68
C HIS A 468 2.33 -19.31 8.81
N THR A 469 2.19 -18.00 8.63
CA THR A 469 1.81 -17.08 9.68
C THR A 469 0.36 -17.36 10.03
N PHE A 470 -0.50 -17.45 9.02
CA PHE A 470 -1.91 -17.74 9.22
C PHE A 470 -2.17 -19.14 9.81
N TYR A 471 -1.38 -20.14 9.43
CA TYR A 471 -1.46 -21.48 10.04
C TYR A 471 -1.12 -21.45 11.54
N ARG A 472 0.00 -20.82 11.93
CA ARG A 472 0.39 -20.67 13.35
C ARG A 472 -0.65 -19.92 14.17
N ARG A 473 -1.37 -19.01 13.51
CA ARG A 473 -2.48 -18.22 14.07
C ARG A 473 -3.82 -18.94 13.97
N HIS A 474 -3.85 -20.20 13.55
CA HIS A 474 -5.02 -21.08 13.45
C HIS A 474 -6.11 -20.59 12.48
N PHE A 475 -5.79 -19.71 11.53
CA PHE A 475 -6.68 -19.45 10.39
C PHE A 475 -6.63 -20.65 9.43
N THR A 476 -7.38 -21.71 9.74
CA THR A 476 -7.44 -22.95 8.95
C THR A 476 -8.64 -22.96 7.99
N LEU A 477 -8.57 -23.82 6.99
CA LEU A 477 -9.69 -24.08 6.09
C LEU A 477 -10.71 -25.02 6.74
N PRO A 478 -12.03 -24.79 6.56
CA PRO A 478 -13.05 -25.75 6.96
C PRO A 478 -12.80 -27.13 6.33
N GLY A 479 -12.71 -28.18 7.15
CA GLY A 479 -12.39 -29.55 6.70
C GLY A 479 -10.90 -29.87 6.60
N TYR A 480 -10.04 -28.94 6.99
CA TYR A 480 -8.59 -29.09 7.11
C TYR A 480 -8.18 -28.91 8.56
N GLU A 481 -8.72 -29.77 9.43
CA GLU A 481 -8.14 -29.95 10.75
C GLU A 481 -6.78 -30.58 10.54
N ALA A 482 -5.73 -29.81 10.83
CA ALA A 482 -4.36 -30.22 10.64
C ALA A 482 -4.06 -31.46 11.49
N SER A 483 -4.19 -32.64 10.88
CA SER A 483 -3.41 -33.80 11.28
C SER A 483 -2.03 -33.65 10.65
N TYR A 484 -1.32 -32.59 11.06
CA TYR A 484 0.12 -32.60 10.87
C TYR A 484 0.68 -33.70 11.78
N PRO A 485 1.50 -34.62 11.27
CA PRO A 485 2.24 -35.50 12.15
C PRO A 485 3.12 -34.61 13.03
N THR A 486 2.80 -34.53 14.32
CA THR A 486 3.61 -33.89 15.36
C THR A 486 4.98 -34.56 15.54
N ASN A 487 5.25 -35.62 14.76
CA ASN A 487 6.50 -36.37 14.65
C ASN A 487 7.09 -36.31 13.23
N LEU A 488 7.16 -35.14 12.62
CA LEU A 488 8.08 -34.96 11.50
C LEU A 488 9.49 -34.89 12.08
N ASN A 489 10.27 -35.95 11.88
CA ASN A 489 11.70 -35.89 12.12
C ASN A 489 12.26 -34.63 11.43
N PRO A 490 13.12 -33.84 12.09
CA PRO A 490 13.77 -32.72 11.44
C PRO A 490 14.41 -33.24 10.15
N LEU A 491 14.08 -32.58 9.04
CA LEU A 491 14.73 -32.79 7.76
C LEU A 491 16.25 -32.68 7.99
N ASN A 492 16.99 -33.70 7.59
CA ASN A 492 18.41 -33.84 7.96
C ASN A 492 19.18 -32.57 7.56
N ALA A 493 19.98 -32.05 8.49
CA ALA A 493 20.91 -30.96 8.20
C ALA A 493 21.85 -31.38 7.07
N GLN A 494 21.83 -30.65 5.96
CA GLN A 494 22.71 -30.92 4.83
C GLN A 494 24.04 -30.19 5.06
N THR A 495 25.17 -30.85 4.81
CA THR A 495 26.49 -30.22 4.81
C THR A 495 27.07 -30.29 3.41
N MET A 496 27.50 -29.15 2.87
CA MET A 496 28.04 -29.05 1.51
C MET A 496 29.35 -28.25 1.51
N GLU A 497 30.28 -28.65 0.65
CA GLU A 497 31.48 -27.86 0.37
C GLU A 497 31.13 -26.77 -0.65
N ALA A 498 31.64 -25.56 -0.41
CA ALA A 498 31.46 -24.42 -1.32
C ALA A 498 32.80 -23.71 -1.59
N SER A 499 32.90 -23.03 -2.73
CA SER A 499 34.09 -22.26 -3.08
C SER A 499 33.80 -20.78 -3.07
N VAL A 500 34.64 -20.02 -2.37
CA VAL A 500 34.52 -18.57 -2.25
C VAL A 500 34.47 -17.92 -3.64
N GLY A 501 33.50 -17.04 -3.86
CA GLY A 501 33.29 -16.30 -5.10
C GLY A 501 32.54 -17.07 -6.20
N TYR A 502 32.19 -18.33 -5.97
CA TYR A 502 31.48 -19.15 -6.97
C TYR A 502 30.03 -19.45 -6.55
N PRO A 503 29.06 -19.31 -7.47
CA PRO A 503 27.67 -19.62 -7.19
C PRO A 503 27.46 -21.14 -7.08
N LEU A 504 26.92 -21.58 -5.94
CA LEU A 504 26.49 -22.95 -5.68
C LEU A 504 24.95 -23.03 -5.81
N PRO A 505 24.41 -23.85 -6.73
CA PRO A 505 22.98 -24.13 -6.74
C PRO A 505 22.61 -25.00 -5.53
N ILE A 506 21.56 -24.61 -4.80
CA ILE A 506 21.02 -25.33 -3.64
C ILE A 506 19.51 -25.47 -3.84
N ARG A 507 18.98 -26.67 -3.65
CA ARG A 507 17.56 -26.98 -3.83
C ARG A 507 16.93 -27.37 -2.50
N GLY A 508 15.70 -26.91 -2.30
CA GLY A 508 14.89 -27.30 -1.16
C GLY A 508 14.34 -28.69 -1.43
N GLU A 509 14.62 -29.61 -0.52
CA GLU A 509 14.14 -30.98 -0.57
C GLU A 509 13.29 -31.29 0.66
N SER A 510 12.19 -32.00 0.45
CA SER A 510 11.41 -32.56 1.53
C SER A 510 11.03 -34.00 1.25
N PRO A 511 11.06 -34.88 2.26
CA PRO A 511 10.57 -36.24 2.13
C PRO A 511 9.04 -36.26 2.03
N LEU A 512 8.39 -35.13 2.32
CA LEU A 512 6.94 -34.96 2.32
C LEU A 512 6.41 -34.48 0.97
N SER A 513 7.28 -34.13 0.01
CA SER A 513 6.86 -33.77 -1.35
C SER A 513 6.07 -34.89 -2.04
N ALA A 514 6.29 -36.14 -1.63
CA ALA A 514 5.52 -37.31 -2.07
C ALA A 514 4.11 -37.40 -1.43
N GLN A 515 3.89 -36.75 -0.29
CA GLN A 515 2.60 -36.75 0.43
C GLN A 515 1.80 -35.47 0.19
N PHE A 516 2.50 -34.35 -0.01
CA PHE A 516 1.91 -33.02 -0.17
C PHE A 516 2.59 -32.27 -1.30
N THR A 517 1.80 -31.52 -2.07
CA THR A 517 2.35 -30.63 -3.10
C THR A 517 2.99 -29.40 -2.45
N THR A 518 4.32 -29.29 -2.49
CA THR A 518 5.03 -28.06 -2.15
C THR A 518 4.71 -26.97 -3.18
N ILE A 519 4.25 -25.81 -2.71
CA ILE A 519 3.81 -24.71 -3.57
C ILE A 519 4.67 -23.45 -3.43
N ALA A 520 5.47 -23.34 -2.36
CA ALA A 520 6.40 -22.23 -2.17
C ALA A 520 7.55 -22.61 -1.22
N TYR A 521 8.65 -21.86 -1.29
CA TYR A 521 9.84 -22.00 -0.44
C TYR A 521 10.18 -20.65 0.17
N ALA A 522 10.87 -20.64 1.30
CA ALA A 522 11.48 -19.43 1.85
C ALA A 522 12.82 -19.74 2.51
N TRP A 523 13.88 -19.12 2.00
CA TRP A 523 15.28 -19.29 2.41
C TRP A 523 15.80 -18.07 3.18
N ARG A 524 16.60 -18.29 4.23
CA ARG A 524 17.36 -17.24 4.93
C ARG A 524 18.75 -17.70 5.33
N ILE A 525 19.62 -16.72 5.64
CA ILE A 525 20.95 -16.96 6.22
C ILE A 525 20.82 -16.83 7.75
N LEU A 526 21.07 -17.91 8.49
CA LEU A 526 21.11 -17.89 9.95
C LEU A 526 22.46 -17.41 10.49
N SER A 527 23.56 -17.78 9.83
CA SER A 527 24.90 -17.28 10.17
C SER A 527 25.82 -17.28 8.95
N ARG A 528 26.80 -16.37 8.98
CA ARG A 528 27.85 -16.21 7.97
C ARG A 528 29.15 -15.76 8.64
N PRO A 529 30.33 -15.95 8.01
CA PRO A 529 31.60 -15.47 8.54
C PRO A 529 31.57 -13.96 8.83
N GLN A 530 32.30 -13.52 9.85
CA GLN A 530 32.40 -12.10 10.19
C GLN A 530 32.96 -11.29 9.01
N GLY A 531 32.29 -10.18 8.67
CA GLY A 531 32.64 -9.34 7.52
C GLY A 531 32.06 -9.82 6.17
N SER A 532 31.36 -10.95 6.15
CA SER A 532 30.63 -11.41 4.97
C SER A 532 29.42 -10.51 4.68
N ASN A 533 29.23 -10.20 3.41
CA ASN A 533 28.08 -9.53 2.80
C ASN A 533 27.27 -10.47 1.90
N ALA A 534 27.43 -11.80 2.02
CA ALA A 534 26.70 -12.77 1.21
C ALA A 534 25.18 -12.66 1.44
N LEU A 535 24.41 -12.76 0.35
CA LEU A 535 22.95 -12.60 0.32
C LEU A 535 22.33 -13.73 -0.51
N ILE A 536 21.05 -14.01 -0.28
CA ILE A 536 20.25 -14.90 -1.13
C ILE A 536 19.40 -14.03 -2.06
N GLY A 537 19.71 -14.05 -3.36
CA GLY A 537 19.06 -13.14 -4.32
C GLY A 537 17.59 -13.48 -4.64
N GLN A 538 17.22 -14.76 -4.60
CA GLN A 538 15.86 -15.22 -4.88
C GLN A 538 15.39 -16.21 -3.81
N PRO A 539 15.22 -15.75 -2.56
CA PRO A 539 15.01 -16.62 -1.40
C PRO A 539 13.67 -17.34 -1.39
N LEU A 540 12.77 -17.06 -2.33
CA LEU A 540 11.44 -17.65 -2.38
C LEU A 540 11.31 -18.73 -3.47
N GLN A 541 12.44 -19.10 -4.10
CA GLN A 541 12.51 -20.13 -5.14
C GLN A 541 12.80 -21.51 -4.54
N ARG A 542 12.34 -22.55 -5.25
CA ARG A 542 12.69 -23.94 -4.94
C ARG A 542 14.20 -24.18 -5.00
N GLU A 543 14.85 -23.57 -5.99
CA GLU A 543 16.30 -23.63 -6.19
C GLU A 543 16.86 -22.21 -6.08
N ILE A 544 17.84 -22.03 -5.19
CA ILE A 544 18.57 -20.78 -5.04
C ILE A 544 20.00 -20.94 -5.58
N ARG A 545 20.64 -19.82 -5.90
CA ARG A 545 22.08 -19.76 -6.14
C ARG A 545 22.72 -18.95 -5.02
N PHE A 546 23.55 -19.60 -4.22
CA PHE A 546 24.25 -18.97 -3.11
C PHE A 546 25.73 -18.81 -3.45
N THR A 547 26.29 -17.62 -3.26
CA THR A 547 27.71 -17.33 -3.50
C THR A 547 28.36 -16.93 -2.17
N PRO A 548 29.14 -17.82 -1.53
CA PRO A 548 29.96 -17.44 -0.39
C PRO A 548 30.99 -16.40 -0.83
N ASP A 549 31.17 -15.34 -0.04
CA ASP A 549 32.08 -14.25 -0.35
C ASP A 549 33.35 -14.24 0.52
N LEU A 550 33.36 -15.02 1.59
CA LEU A 550 34.50 -15.24 2.48
C LEU A 550 34.64 -16.72 2.82
N PRO A 551 35.85 -17.19 3.14
CA PRO A 551 36.04 -18.54 3.65
C PRO A 551 35.43 -18.68 5.04
N GLY A 552 34.89 -19.86 5.35
CA GLY A 552 34.29 -20.19 6.64
C GLY A 552 32.88 -20.77 6.53
N ARG A 553 32.24 -20.93 7.68
CA ARG A 553 30.95 -21.59 7.80
C ARG A 553 29.79 -20.63 7.55
N TYR A 554 28.89 -21.03 6.66
CA TYR A 554 27.57 -20.42 6.49
C TYR A 554 26.49 -21.41 6.91
N VAL A 555 25.47 -20.94 7.61
CA VAL A 555 24.28 -21.74 7.94
C VAL A 555 23.08 -21.08 7.30
N LEU A 556 22.48 -21.76 6.34
CA LEU A 556 21.24 -21.37 5.69
C LEU A 556 20.07 -22.15 6.32
N GLU A 557 18.89 -21.57 6.25
CA GLU A 557 17.64 -22.22 6.61
C GLU A 557 16.63 -22.07 5.49
N TYR A 558 15.82 -23.10 5.25
CA TYR A 558 14.60 -22.94 4.46
C TYR A 558 13.40 -23.61 5.10
N VAL A 559 12.24 -23.10 4.72
CA VAL A 559 10.94 -23.69 5.01
C VAL A 559 10.15 -23.89 3.71
N GLU A 560 9.35 -24.96 3.66
CA GLU A 560 8.50 -25.28 2.53
C GLU A 560 7.04 -25.10 2.89
N ALA A 561 6.28 -24.41 2.06
CA ALA A 561 4.83 -24.37 2.19
C ALA A 561 4.17 -25.41 1.31
N TYR A 562 3.34 -26.23 1.95
CA TYR A 562 2.54 -27.25 1.30
C TYR A 562 1.14 -26.72 1.02
N ASN A 563 0.57 -27.17 -0.09
CA ASN A 563 -0.75 -26.74 -0.50
C ASN A 563 -1.77 -26.97 0.62
N PHE A 564 -2.30 -25.90 1.19
CA PHE A 564 -3.32 -25.87 2.24
C PHE A 564 -2.98 -26.54 3.58
N TYR A 565 -1.88 -27.29 3.68
CA TYR A 565 -1.56 -28.08 4.88
C TYR A 565 -0.72 -27.29 5.90
N GLY A 566 0.08 -26.31 5.48
CA GLY A 566 0.96 -25.55 6.37
C GLY A 566 2.40 -25.60 5.88
N ILE A 567 3.36 -25.52 6.80
CA ILE A 567 4.79 -25.41 6.47
C ILE A 567 5.59 -26.53 7.12
N SER A 568 6.67 -26.93 6.46
CA SER A 568 7.67 -27.82 7.05
C SER A 568 8.27 -27.23 8.33
N PRO A 569 8.80 -28.05 9.24
CA PRO A 569 9.84 -27.60 10.15
C PRO A 569 11.00 -26.93 9.36
N PRO A 570 11.74 -25.99 9.98
CA PRO A 570 12.90 -25.39 9.34
C PRO A 570 13.96 -26.46 9.03
N VAL A 571 14.57 -26.34 7.86
CA VAL A 571 15.64 -27.21 7.38
C VAL A 571 16.93 -26.42 7.32
N HIS A 572 18.01 -26.95 7.90
CA HIS A 572 19.31 -26.28 7.91
C HIS A 572 20.25 -26.84 6.85
N VAL A 573 20.90 -25.95 6.11
CA VAL A 573 21.99 -26.27 5.17
C VAL A 573 23.26 -25.58 5.66
N THR A 574 24.25 -26.36 6.07
CA THR A 574 25.58 -25.86 6.42
C THR A 574 26.48 -25.89 5.18
N LEU A 575 27.10 -24.76 4.86
CA LEU A 575 28.11 -24.65 3.81
C LEU A 575 29.47 -24.37 4.45
N GLU A 576 30.46 -25.19 4.14
CA GLU A 576 31.86 -24.93 4.47
C GLU A 576 32.53 -24.31 3.24
N ALA A 577 32.78 -23.00 3.29
CA ALA A 577 33.36 -22.27 2.17
C ALA A 577 34.89 -22.23 2.26
N GLY A 578 35.56 -22.76 1.25
CA GLY A 578 37.03 -22.76 1.13
C GLY A 578 37.52 -22.10 -0.15
N PHE A 579 38.84 -21.93 -0.25
CA PHE A 579 39.49 -21.60 -1.52
C PHE A 579 39.69 -22.90 -2.32
N GLY A 580 38.64 -23.31 -3.03
CA GLY A 580 38.59 -24.52 -3.83
C GLY A 580 38.23 -24.26 -5.30
N PRO A 581 38.32 -25.27 -6.17
CA PRO A 581 37.83 -25.17 -7.54
C PRO A 581 36.32 -24.89 -7.56
N PRO A 582 35.77 -24.30 -8.64
CA PRO A 582 34.34 -24.02 -8.74
C PRO A 582 33.51 -25.30 -8.55
N PRO A 583 32.45 -25.28 -7.71
CA PRO A 583 31.53 -26.40 -7.56
C PRO A 583 30.73 -26.64 -8.85
N PRO A 584 30.04 -27.79 -8.98
CA PRO A 584 29.16 -28.07 -10.11
C PRO A 584 28.13 -26.95 -10.30
N THR A 585 27.94 -26.49 -11.54
CA THR A 585 27.03 -25.38 -11.86
C THR A 585 25.55 -25.77 -11.90
N SER A 586 25.25 -27.06 -11.79
CA SER A 586 23.92 -27.66 -11.85
C SER A 586 23.76 -28.77 -10.82
N LEU A 587 22.58 -28.85 -10.21
CA LEU A 587 22.19 -29.96 -9.34
C LEU A 587 21.82 -31.21 -10.18
N PRO A 588 21.91 -32.42 -9.59
CA PRO A 588 21.35 -33.62 -10.19
C PRO A 588 19.85 -33.47 -10.49
N ALA A 589 19.35 -34.22 -11.48
CA ALA A 589 17.92 -34.33 -11.73
C ALA A 589 17.20 -34.90 -10.49
N ASP A 590 16.01 -34.38 -10.19
CA ASP A 590 15.22 -34.79 -9.05
C ASP A 590 14.67 -36.23 -9.27
N PRO A 591 15.00 -37.20 -8.41
CA PRO A 591 14.48 -38.57 -8.53
C PRO A 591 12.95 -38.64 -8.39
N SER A 592 12.32 -37.67 -7.73
CA SER A 592 10.88 -37.65 -7.46
C SER A 592 10.03 -37.20 -8.67
N GLU A 593 10.66 -36.66 -9.71
CA GLU A 593 9.97 -36.26 -10.95
C GLU A 593 9.59 -37.46 -11.85
N TYR A 594 10.18 -38.64 -11.61
CA TYR A 594 10.03 -39.81 -12.49
C TYR A 594 8.80 -40.70 -12.19
N ASP A 595 8.00 -40.40 -11.14
CA ASP A 595 6.88 -41.26 -10.69
C ASP A 595 5.50 -40.59 -10.74
N GLN A 596 5.26 -39.70 -11.72
CA GLN A 596 3.92 -39.13 -11.95
C GLN A 596 3.08 -39.87 -12.99
N SER A 597 3.57 -40.96 -13.59
CA SER A 597 2.85 -41.64 -14.68
C SER A 597 1.99 -42.84 -14.27
N MET A 598 2.02 -43.35 -13.04
CA MET A 598 1.17 -44.50 -12.64
C MET A 598 0.63 -44.38 -11.22
N GLY A 599 -0.63 -43.93 -11.10
CA GLY A 599 -1.38 -44.02 -9.85
C GLY A 599 -2.51 -43.01 -9.78
N GLY A 600 -3.70 -43.38 -10.28
CA GLY A 600 -4.89 -42.55 -10.17
C GLY A 600 -5.26 -42.28 -8.72
N CYS A 601 -5.04 -41.03 -8.27
CA CYS A 601 -5.79 -40.45 -7.18
C CYS A 601 -6.66 -39.35 -7.77
N GLY A 602 -7.97 -39.46 -7.58
CA GLY A 602 -8.96 -38.60 -8.23
C GLY A 602 -8.68 -37.13 -7.94
N LEU A 603 -8.48 -36.35 -9.01
CA LEU A 603 -8.67 -34.91 -9.00
C LEU A 603 -10.12 -34.64 -8.56
N ILE A 604 -10.34 -34.49 -7.26
CA ILE A 604 -11.53 -33.80 -6.77
C ILE A 604 -11.31 -32.36 -7.21
N ARG A 605 -12.08 -31.96 -8.24
CA ARG A 605 -12.20 -30.55 -8.62
C ARG A 605 -12.43 -29.74 -7.34
N PRO A 606 -11.82 -28.56 -7.19
CA PRO A 606 -12.24 -27.66 -6.12
C PRO A 606 -13.76 -27.54 -6.19
N PRO A 607 -14.49 -27.50 -5.06
CA PRO A 607 -15.88 -27.05 -5.12
C PRO A 607 -15.87 -25.76 -5.92
N GLU A 608 -16.72 -25.68 -6.95
CA GLU A 608 -16.84 -24.48 -7.75
C GLU A 608 -16.90 -23.31 -6.78
N VAL A 609 -15.86 -22.47 -6.78
CA VAL A 609 -15.92 -21.17 -6.14
C VAL A 609 -17.21 -20.58 -6.68
N PRO A 610 -18.19 -20.21 -5.84
CA PRO A 610 -19.33 -19.48 -6.34
C PRO A 610 -18.71 -18.26 -7.02
N THR A 611 -18.77 -18.26 -8.35
CA THR A 611 -18.54 -17.04 -9.10
C THR A 611 -19.67 -16.17 -8.63
N LEU A 612 -19.40 -15.33 -7.64
CA LEU A 612 -20.23 -14.18 -7.32
C LEU A 612 -20.21 -13.35 -8.59
N ARG A 613 -21.16 -13.67 -9.47
CA ARG A 613 -21.60 -12.76 -10.52
C ARG A 613 -22.00 -11.52 -9.75
N PHE A 614 -21.21 -10.47 -9.90
CA PHE A 614 -21.66 -9.12 -9.62
C PHE A 614 -22.95 -8.94 -10.42
N GLY A 615 -24.07 -9.11 -9.74
CA GLY A 615 -25.37 -8.78 -10.27
C GLY A 615 -25.46 -7.27 -10.23
N ASP A 616 -25.57 -6.65 -11.40
CA ASP A 616 -26.11 -5.30 -11.52
C ASP A 616 -27.44 -5.24 -10.76
N ARG A 617 -27.49 -4.52 -9.63
CA ARG A 617 -28.63 -3.73 -9.17
C ARG A 617 -28.19 -2.65 -8.21
#